data_AF-X6FCG6-F1
#
_entry.id   AF-X6FCG6-F1
#
_cell.length_a   1.000
_cell.length_b   1.000
_cell.length_c   1.000
_cell.angle_alpha   90.00
_cell.angle_beta   90.00
_cell.angle_gamma   90.00
#
_symmetry.space_group_name_H-M   'P 1'
#
loop_
_entity.id
_entity.type
_entity.pdbx_description
1 polymer ?
#
loop_
_entity_poly.entity_id
_entity_poly.type
_entity_poly.pdbx_seq_one_letter_code
_entity_poly.pdbx_strand_id
1 'polypeptide(L)'
;MRPSIEISWSSEEGVAQALALIGEADIVIENVRPGVLARLGIDFTAIRETRRDLIAVSIPGFSSNDQLRREWRAFESVIAASSGVFSVLSLSLSLSLSDGD
;
A
#
# COMPACT_ATOMS: atom_id res chain seq x y z
N MET A 1 17.17 -15.84 -4.69
CA MET A 1 15.95 -15.97 -3.85
C MET A 1 16.07 -14.97 -2.72
N ARG A 2 15.03 -14.17 -2.44
CA ARG A 2 15.06 -13.29 -1.25
C ARG A 2 14.70 -14.11 -0.01
N PRO A 3 15.31 -13.84 1.16
CA PRO A 3 14.86 -14.45 2.42
C PRO A 3 13.37 -14.15 2.65
N SER A 4 12.65 -15.13 3.20
CA SER A 4 11.24 -14.99 3.54
C SER A 4 11.00 -15.56 4.93
N ILE A 5 10.10 -14.93 5.67
CA ILE A 5 9.61 -15.39 6.96
C ILE A 5 8.09 -15.26 6.96
N GLU A 6 7.41 -16.18 7.62
CA GLU A 6 5.96 -16.13 7.80
C GLU A 6 5.64 -15.56 9.17
N ILE A 7 4.79 -14.53 9.21
CA ILE A 7 4.37 -13.85 10.43
C ILE A 7 2.85 -13.74 10.40
N SER A 8 2.20 -14.14 11.50
CA SER A 8 0.77 -13.97 11.67
C SER A 8 0.45 -12.59 12.25
N TRP A 9 -0.33 -11.80 11.52
CA TRP A 9 -0.76 -10.47 11.97
C TRP A 9 -1.86 -10.51 13.05
N SER A 10 -2.47 -11.67 13.30
CA SER A 10 -3.56 -11.82 14.27
C SER A 10 -3.09 -12.23 15.66
N SER A 11 -1.79 -12.48 15.86
CA SER A 11 -1.22 -12.83 17.15
C SER A 11 -0.31 -11.73 17.69
N GLU A 12 -0.32 -11.55 19.01
CA GLU A 12 0.59 -10.62 19.70
C GLU A 12 2.05 -10.97 19.44
N GLU A 13 2.38 -12.26 19.44
CA GLU A 13 3.71 -12.79 19.12
C GLU A 13 4.16 -12.38 17.70
N GLY A 14 3.27 -12.49 16.71
CA GLY A 14 3.61 -12.13 15.34
C GLY A 14 3.81 -10.63 15.16
N VAL A 15 2.99 -9.80 15.83
CA VAL A 15 3.20 -8.35 15.88
C VAL A 15 4.54 -8.01 16.53
N ALA A 16 4.90 -8.67 17.64
CA ALA A 16 6.18 -8.46 18.31
C ALA A 16 7.37 -8.84 17.41
N GLN A 17 7.28 -9.96 16.69
CA GLN A 17 8.30 -10.36 15.72
C GLN A 17 8.43 -9.35 14.57
N ALA A 18 7.32 -8.85 14.03
CA ALA A 18 7.34 -7.81 13.01
C ALA A 18 8.00 -6.52 13.53
N LEU A 19 7.67 -6.08 14.74
CA LEU A 19 8.29 -4.91 15.37
C LEU A 19 9.79 -5.09 15.61
N ALA A 20 10.24 -6.29 16.01
CA ALA A 20 11.65 -6.59 16.16
C ALA A 20 12.41 -6.47 14.83
N LEU A 21 11.85 -7.03 13.74
CA LEU A 21 12.43 -6.91 12.40
C LEU A 21 12.44 -5.44 11.91
N ILE A 22 11.37 -4.69 12.17
CA ILE A 22 11.30 -3.25 11.86
C ILE A 22 12.36 -2.47 12.65
N GLY A 23 12.64 -2.87 13.90
CA GLY A 23 13.65 -2.25 14.74
C GLY A 23 15.07 -2.32 14.15
N GLU A 24 15.36 -3.38 13.40
CA GLU A 24 16.65 -3.60 12.72
C GLU A 24 16.67 -3.08 11.27
N ALA A 25 15.52 -2.74 10.70
CA ALA A 25 15.41 -2.31 9.31
C ALA A 25 15.81 -0.83 9.12
N ASP A 26 16.50 -0.55 8.02
CA ASP A 26 16.68 0.83 7.54
C ASP A 26 15.42 1.34 6.83
N ILE A 27 14.77 0.46 6.06
CA ILE A 27 13.61 0.77 5.22
C ILE A 27 12.55 -0.30 5.39
N VAL A 28 11.31 0.13 5.63
CA VAL A 28 10.12 -0.73 5.65
C VAL A 28 9.15 -0.27 4.57
N ILE A 29 8.66 -1.22 3.78
CA ILE A 29 7.72 -0.97 2.68
C ILE A 29 6.45 -1.77 2.94
N GLU A 30 5.30 -1.11 2.87
CA GLU A 30 4.00 -1.74 3.04
C GLU A 30 2.97 -1.22 2.03
N ASN A 31 2.00 -2.08 1.70
CA ASN A 31 0.86 -1.78 0.83
C ASN A 31 -0.42 -2.31 1.47
N VAL A 32 -0.69 -1.86 2.69
CA VAL A 32 -1.89 -2.16 3.46
C VAL A 32 -2.76 -0.91 3.47
N ARG A 33 -4.07 -1.08 3.62
CA ARG A 33 -4.98 0.07 3.72
C ARG A 33 -4.58 0.98 4.90
N PRO A 34 -4.78 2.31 4.78
CA PRO A 34 -4.47 3.26 5.84
C PRO A 34 -5.08 2.84 7.19
N GLY A 35 -4.25 2.89 8.23
CA GLY A 35 -4.66 2.61 9.62
C GLY A 35 -4.80 1.14 10.01
N VAL A 36 -4.70 0.18 9.08
CA VAL A 36 -4.78 -1.25 9.43
C VAL A 36 -3.62 -1.67 10.32
N LEU A 37 -2.38 -1.34 9.94
CA LEU A 37 -1.19 -1.69 10.73
C LEU A 37 -1.18 -0.99 12.10
N ALA A 38 -1.62 0.27 12.17
CA ALA A 38 -1.74 0.99 13.44
C ALA A 38 -2.73 0.31 14.41
N ARG A 39 -3.87 -0.19 13.90
CA ARG A 39 -4.84 -0.98 14.69
C ARG A 39 -4.27 -2.31 15.19
N LEU A 40 -3.23 -2.82 14.51
CA LEU A 40 -2.49 -4.02 14.90
C LEU A 40 -1.26 -3.71 15.79
N GLY A 41 -1.07 -2.45 16.20
CA GLY A 41 0.04 -2.03 17.07
C GLY A 41 1.31 -1.60 16.32
N ILE A 42 1.27 -1.46 15.00
CA ILE A 42 2.40 -1.03 14.17
C ILE A 42 2.09 0.36 13.61
N ASP A 43 2.38 1.38 14.41
CA ASP A 43 2.24 2.78 14.02
C ASP A 43 3.60 3.37 13.65
N PHE A 44 3.85 3.53 12.35
CA PHE A 44 5.10 4.11 11.86
C PHE A 44 5.31 5.56 12.29
N THR A 45 4.25 6.31 12.61
CA THR A 45 4.40 7.66 13.16
C THR A 45 5.04 7.59 14.53
N ALA A 46 4.49 6.75 15.42
CA ALA A 46 5.01 6.52 16.76
C ALA A 46 6.42 5.88 16.74
N ILE A 47 6.65 4.89 15.88
CA ILE A 47 7.98 4.25 15.75
C ILE A 47 9.04 5.27 15.33
N ARG A 48 8.72 6.20 14.42
CA ARG A 48 9.67 7.22 13.95
C ARG A 48 9.99 8.29 15.00
N GLU A 49 9.19 8.43 16.06
CA GLU A 49 9.52 9.31 17.19
C GLU A 49 10.80 8.82 17.89
N THR A 50 11.03 7.51 17.94
CA THR A 50 12.20 6.87 18.57
C THR A 50 13.26 6.42 17.57
N ARG A 51 12.87 6.02 16.34
CA ARG A 51 13.76 5.61 15.23
C ARG A 51 13.68 6.62 14.08
N ARG A 52 14.34 7.77 14.23
CA ARG A 52 14.28 8.87 13.24
C ARG A 52 14.93 8.56 11.90
N ASP A 53 15.85 7.61 11.89
CA ASP A 53 16.56 7.08 10.72
C ASP A 53 15.74 6.06 9.93
N LEU A 54 14.69 5.47 10.51
CA LEU A 54 13.79 4.56 9.81
C LEU A 54 13.02 5.28 8.69
N ILE A 55 13.13 4.73 7.47
CA ILE A 55 12.34 5.15 6.32
C ILE A 55 11.13 4.22 6.18
N ALA A 56 9.93 4.72 6.43
CA ALA A 56 8.69 4.01 6.20
C ALA A 56 8.06 4.45 4.87
N VAL A 57 7.84 3.49 3.95
CA VAL A 57 7.20 3.71 2.65
C VAL A 57 5.84 3.03 2.65
N SER A 58 4.79 3.85 2.63
CA SER A 58 3.39 3.41 2.56
C SER A 58 2.86 3.58 1.15
N ILE A 59 2.36 2.51 0.54
CA ILE A 59 1.85 2.50 -0.84
C ILE A 59 0.41 1.95 -0.89
N PRO A 60 -0.55 2.52 -0.13
CA PRO A 60 -1.93 2.08 -0.21
C PRO A 60 -2.51 2.42 -1.58
N GLY A 61 -3.49 1.65 -2.05
CA GLY A 61 -4.08 1.96 -3.35
C GLY A 61 -4.81 3.32 -3.41
N PHE A 62 -5.34 3.82 -2.28
CA PHE A 62 -5.79 5.21 -2.16
C PHE A 62 -5.16 5.88 -0.94
N SER A 63 -4.80 7.15 -1.09
CA SER A 63 -4.13 7.93 -0.04
C SER A 63 -4.94 7.98 1.26
N SER A 64 -4.23 8.06 2.40
CA SER A 64 -4.85 8.20 3.72
C SER A 64 -5.73 9.45 3.86
N ASN A 65 -5.43 10.51 3.10
CA ASN A 65 -6.22 11.74 3.06
C ASN A 65 -7.37 11.72 2.02
N ASP A 66 -7.60 10.60 1.33
CA ASP A 66 -8.77 10.45 0.46
C ASP A 66 -10.02 10.17 1.30
N GLN A 67 -10.93 11.15 1.36
CA GLN A 67 -12.13 11.07 2.20
C GLN A 67 -13.10 9.96 1.76
N LEU A 68 -13.13 9.64 0.46
CA LEU A 68 -14.11 8.73 -0.13
C LEU A 68 -13.56 7.30 -0.25
N ARG A 69 -12.30 7.17 -0.67
CA ARG A 69 -11.76 5.91 -1.22
C ARG A 69 -10.70 5.25 -0.36
N ARG A 70 -10.22 5.89 0.73
CA ARG A 70 -9.14 5.32 1.58
C ARG A 70 -9.43 3.92 2.13
N GLU A 71 -10.71 3.55 2.25
CA GLU A 71 -11.11 2.23 2.76
C GLU A 71 -11.41 1.20 1.65
N TRP A 72 -11.36 1.59 0.38
CA TRP A 72 -11.67 0.71 -0.74
C TRP A 72 -10.60 -0.37 -0.92
N ARG A 73 -11.03 -1.55 -1.38
CA ARG A 73 -10.10 -2.58 -1.89
C ARG A 73 -9.62 -2.15 -3.27
N ALA A 74 -8.42 -1.60 -3.31
CA ALA A 74 -7.81 -1.04 -4.49
C ALA A 74 -6.99 -2.08 -5.28
N PHE A 75 -7.69 -3.06 -5.85
CA PHE A 75 -7.07 -3.91 -6.87
C PHE A 75 -6.95 -3.14 -8.20
N GLU A 76 -6.16 -3.68 -9.12
CA GLU A 76 -5.82 -3.05 -10.41
C GLU A 76 -7.05 -2.46 -11.12
N SER A 77 -8.12 -3.24 -11.28
CA SER A 77 -9.33 -2.79 -11.98
C SER A 77 -10.06 -1.64 -11.27
N VAL A 78 -10.07 -1.61 -9.94
CA VAL A 78 -10.67 -0.53 -9.14
C VAL A 78 -9.86 0.75 -9.33
N ILE A 79 -8.53 0.64 -9.33
CA ILE A 79 -7.63 1.78 -9.56
C ILE A 79 -7.74 2.28 -11.00
N ALA A 80 -7.76 1.39 -11.99
CA ALA A 80 -7.91 1.73 -13.40
C ALA A 80 -9.24 2.43 -13.69
N ALA A 81 -10.34 1.94 -13.12
CA ALA A 81 -11.63 2.60 -13.20
C ALA A 81 -11.63 3.97 -12.51
N SER A 82 -11.04 4.05 -11.31
CA SER A 82 -11.05 5.29 -10.49
C SER A 82 -10.12 6.39 -11.01
N SER A 83 -9.10 6.03 -11.79
CA SER A 83 -8.11 6.96 -12.36
C SER A 83 -8.45 7.39 -13.79
N GLY A 84 -9.53 6.87 -14.38
CA GLY A 84 -9.92 7.17 -15.75
C GLY A 84 -9.09 6.45 -16.82
N VAL A 85 -8.23 5.50 -16.42
CA VAL A 85 -7.40 4.70 -17.34
C VAL A 85 -8.27 4.00 -18.39
N PHE A 86 -9.41 3.44 -17.99
CA PHE A 86 -10.33 2.81 -18.96
C PHE A 86 -10.93 3.78 -19.97
N SER A 87 -11.19 5.04 -19.58
CA SER A 87 -11.68 6.06 -20.51
C SER A 87 -10.63 6.44 -21.54
N VAL A 88 -9.37 6.60 -21.12
CA VAL A 88 -8.25 6.91 -22.02
C VAL A 88 -7.98 5.75 -22.98
N LEU A 89 -7.97 4.51 -22.48
CA LEU A 89 -7.77 3.32 -23.31
C LEU A 89 -8.87 3.19 -24.37
N SER A 90 -10.13 3.45 -24.01
CA SER A 90 -11.24 3.40 -24.96
C SER A 90 -11.11 4.44 -26.09
N LEU A 91 -10.68 5.67 -25.78
CA LEU A 91 -10.44 6.71 -26.79
C LEU A 91 -9.30 6.37 -27.74
N SER A 92 -8.21 5.81 -27.21
CA SER A 92 -7.06 5.42 -28.04
C SER A 92 -7.43 4.31 -29.03
N LEU A 93 -8.21 3.32 -28.58
CA LEU A 93 -8.66 2.24 -29.45
C LEU A 93 -9.62 2.75 -30.54
N SER A 94 -10.54 3.67 -30.21
CA SER A 94 -11.45 4.22 -31.22
C SER A 94 -10.73 5.04 -32.30
N LEU A 95 -9.69 5.81 -31.94
CA LEU A 95 -8.89 6.56 -32.91
C LEU A 95 -8.05 5.64 -33.82
N SER A 96 -7.46 4.58 -33.25
CA SER A 96 -6.71 3.59 -34.05
C SER A 96 -7.58 2.84 -35.07
N LEU A 97 -8.89 2.75 -34.82
CA LEU A 97 -9.85 2.16 -35.74
C LEU A 97 -10.37 3.16 -36.79
N SER A 98 -10.29 4.48 -36.53
CA SER A 98 -10.71 5.52 -37.49
C SER A 98 -9.61 5.93 -38.47
N ASP A 99 -8.34 5.78 -38.10
CA ASP A 99 -7.18 6.17 -38.93
C ASP A 99 -6.73 5.05 -39.89
N GLY A 100 -7.48 3.95 -39.97
CA GLY A 100 -7.21 2.79 -40.81
C GLY A 100 -7.96 2.75 -42.15
N ASP A 101 -8.70 3.80 -42.50
CA ASP A 101 -9.40 3.98 -43.79
C ASP A 101 -8.65 4.95 -44.74
#